data_AF-A0A920N2J8-F1
#
_entry.id   AF-A0A920N2J8-F1
#
_cell.length_a   1.000
_cell.length_b   1.000
_cell.length_c   1.000
_cell.angle_alpha   90.00
_cell.angle_beta   90.00
_cell.angle_gamma   90.00
#
_symmetry.space_group_name_H-M   'P 1'
#
loop_
_entity.id
_entity.type
_entity.pdbx_description
1 polymer ?
#
loop_
_entity_poly.entity_id
_entity_poly.type
_entity_poly.pdbx_seq_one_letter_code
_entity_poly.pdbx_strand_id
1 'polypeptide(L)'
;MDVEPEADEAEQTIQLSADPSAPLVAMTFKIVDDSFGQLTFTRIYQGTLERGGTYYNQRTRRKERFSRIYRMHAEKREEVDRAEAGDIVAVMGIDAASGDTYASLRDYCTLEGMFVPEPVIGVAVRTNDRNDEDRLTQALQRFRREDPTFRVATDPETNEVVIAGMGELHLEVYLERIRREYKVRVESGAPQVAYREAPTQPADFNHRHKKQTGGAGQFAHIVGRLEVFNGTDEEPFEFEDNVVGGRIPRQYIPSVEKGFRGCLEKGPVARYPVIGVRVELNDGSYHEVDSSDKAFQTAAAACFRENSAG
;
A
#
# COMPACT_ATOMS: atom_id res chain seq x y z
N MET A 1 4.23 -23.51 -10.85
CA MET A 1 4.71 -23.98 -9.53
C MET A 1 3.73 -23.38 -8.56
N ASP A 2 2.65 -24.11 -8.33
CA ASP A 2 1.49 -23.63 -7.59
C ASP A 2 1.85 -23.62 -6.11
N VAL A 3 1.99 -22.43 -5.55
CA VAL A 3 2.15 -22.25 -4.11
C VAL A 3 0.75 -22.28 -3.52
N GLU A 4 0.33 -23.46 -3.08
CA GLU A 4 -0.79 -23.59 -2.16
C GLU A 4 -0.47 -22.77 -0.89
N PRO A 5 -1.40 -21.96 -0.37
CA PRO A 5 -1.18 -21.32 0.92
C PRO A 5 -1.17 -22.40 1.99
N GLU A 6 -0.08 -22.45 2.76
CA GLU A 6 0.05 -23.26 3.96
C GLU A 6 -1.14 -22.98 4.89
N ALA A 7 -2.01 -23.99 5.03
CA ALA A 7 -3.07 -24.02 6.01
C ALA A 7 -2.46 -24.31 7.38
N ASP A 8 -2.05 -23.26 8.10
CA ASP A 8 -1.52 -23.36 9.46
C ASP A 8 -2.52 -22.85 10.51
N GLU A 9 -2.75 -23.71 11.51
CA GLU A 9 -3.67 -23.65 12.65
C GLU A 9 -5.16 -23.96 12.37
N ALA A 10 -5.58 -25.18 12.73
CA ALA A 10 -6.98 -25.57 12.80
C ALA A 10 -7.74 -24.67 13.78
N GLU A 11 -8.49 -23.71 13.26
CA GLU A 11 -9.40 -22.87 14.03
C GLU A 11 -10.37 -23.74 14.83
N GLN A 12 -10.19 -23.80 16.15
CA GLN A 12 -11.14 -24.48 17.03
C GLN A 12 -12.43 -23.66 17.08
N THR A 13 -13.45 -24.13 16.36
CA THR A 13 -14.77 -23.50 16.37
C THR A 13 -15.45 -23.69 17.72
N ILE A 14 -15.83 -22.60 18.37
CA ILE A 14 -16.59 -22.61 19.63
C ILE A 14 -18.07 -22.43 19.31
N GLN A 15 -18.92 -23.31 19.84
CA GLN A 15 -20.37 -23.15 19.76
C GLN A 15 -20.81 -22.09 20.77
N LEU A 16 -21.40 -21.02 20.28
CA LEU A 16 -22.00 -19.97 21.12
C LEU A 16 -23.45 -20.32 21.43
N SER A 17 -23.87 -20.11 22.67
CA SER A 17 -25.26 -20.21 23.09
C SER A 17 -25.83 -18.83 23.38
N ALA A 18 -27.12 -18.61 23.08
CA ALA A 18 -27.81 -17.37 23.46
C ALA A 18 -28.19 -17.37 24.95
N ASP A 19 -27.26 -17.77 25.83
CA ASP A 19 -27.44 -17.78 27.28
C ASP A 19 -26.98 -16.44 27.88
N PRO A 20 -27.87 -15.67 28.54
CA PRO A 20 -27.51 -14.42 29.21
C PRO A 20 -26.47 -14.56 30.32
N SER A 21 -26.33 -15.77 30.90
CA SER A 21 -25.42 -16.06 32.02
C SER A 21 -23.99 -16.44 31.56
N ALA A 22 -23.82 -16.73 30.27
CA ALA A 22 -22.53 -17.10 29.70
C ALA A 22 -21.62 -15.86 29.50
N PRO A 23 -20.30 -16.04 29.26
CA PRO A 23 -19.40 -14.93 28.97
C PRO A 23 -19.88 -14.12 27.77
N LEU A 24 -19.83 -12.79 27.85
CA LEU A 24 -20.28 -11.93 26.75
C LEU A 24 -19.49 -12.25 25.48
N VAL A 25 -20.19 -12.39 24.36
CA VAL A 25 -19.64 -12.32 23.01
C VAL A 25 -20.54 -11.43 22.17
N ALA A 26 -19.96 -10.38 21.59
CA ALA A 26 -20.68 -9.40 20.80
C ALA A 26 -19.86 -8.93 19.60
N MET A 27 -20.53 -8.62 18.48
CA MET A 27 -19.89 -8.14 17.25
C MET A 27 -20.31 -6.72 16.93
N THR A 28 -19.33 -5.87 16.65
CA THR A 28 -19.56 -4.56 16.05
C THR A 28 -19.75 -4.72 14.56
N PHE A 29 -20.84 -4.18 14.00
CA PHE A 29 -21.12 -4.30 12.56
C PHE A 29 -21.32 -2.95 11.85
N LYS A 30 -21.55 -1.87 12.60
CA LYS A 30 -21.73 -0.53 12.03
C LYS A 30 -21.20 0.52 12.99
N ILE A 31 -20.52 1.51 12.46
CA ILE A 31 -20.01 2.66 13.20
C ILE A 31 -20.63 3.91 12.60
N VAL A 32 -21.05 4.83 13.44
CA VAL A 32 -21.58 6.13 13.02
C VAL A 32 -21.02 7.17 13.98
N ASP A 33 -20.20 8.09 13.48
CA ASP A 33 -19.95 9.28 14.29
C ASP A 33 -21.09 10.26 14.14
N ASP A 34 -21.58 10.70 15.28
CA ASP A 34 -22.52 11.80 15.39
C ASP A 34 -21.87 12.96 16.17
N SER A 35 -22.55 14.11 16.14
CA SER A 35 -22.27 15.34 16.89
C SER A 35 -21.88 15.11 18.37
N PHE A 36 -22.41 14.07 18.99
CA PHE A 36 -22.20 13.73 20.41
C PHE A 36 -21.09 12.69 20.64
N GLY A 37 -20.48 12.18 19.58
CA GLY A 37 -19.41 11.17 19.61
C GLY A 37 -19.68 9.95 18.73
N GLN A 38 -18.71 9.05 18.68
CA GLN A 38 -18.76 7.79 17.95
C GLN A 38 -19.79 6.84 18.58
N LEU A 39 -20.77 6.40 17.77
CA LEU A 39 -21.71 5.35 18.09
C LEU A 39 -21.30 4.06 17.38
N THR A 40 -21.11 3.02 18.16
CA THR A 40 -20.70 1.70 17.67
C THR A 40 -21.85 0.74 17.87
N PHE A 41 -22.47 0.31 16.76
CA PHE A 41 -23.57 -0.64 16.78
C PHE A 41 -23.02 -2.05 16.94
N THR A 42 -23.49 -2.70 17.98
CA THR A 42 -23.02 -4.00 18.44
C THR A 42 -24.20 -4.95 18.59
N ARG A 43 -24.08 -6.13 18.00
CA ARG A 43 -25.00 -7.25 18.18
C ARG A 43 -24.46 -8.22 19.22
N ILE A 44 -25.27 -8.58 20.19
CA ILE A 44 -24.90 -9.51 21.26
C ILE A 44 -25.30 -10.92 20.84
N TYR A 45 -24.35 -11.86 20.88
CA TYR A 45 -24.58 -13.26 20.51
C TYR A 45 -24.72 -14.16 21.74
N GLN A 46 -23.96 -13.88 22.80
CA GLN A 46 -23.93 -14.65 24.04
C GLN A 46 -23.69 -13.70 25.21
N GLY A 47 -24.23 -14.04 26.39
CA GLY A 47 -24.03 -13.29 27.62
C GLY A 47 -24.83 -11.99 27.70
N THR A 48 -24.47 -11.15 28.67
CA THR A 48 -25.13 -9.88 28.95
C THR A 48 -24.13 -8.73 28.92
N LEU A 49 -24.49 -7.67 28.20
CA LEU A 49 -23.74 -6.44 28.09
C LEU A 49 -24.31 -5.44 29.11
N GLU A 50 -23.48 -4.99 30.04
CA GLU A 50 -23.87 -4.15 31.17
C GLU A 50 -23.21 -2.78 31.09
N ARG A 51 -23.94 -1.76 31.54
CA ARG A 51 -23.45 -0.40 31.63
C ARG A 51 -22.30 -0.28 32.61
N GLY A 52 -21.21 0.32 32.14
CA GLY A 52 -19.97 0.45 32.89
C GLY A 52 -19.14 -0.84 32.91
N GLY A 53 -19.63 -1.91 32.29
CA GLY A 53 -18.92 -3.17 32.06
C GLY A 53 -17.65 -2.95 31.25
N THR A 54 -16.69 -3.86 31.40
CA THR A 54 -15.42 -3.78 30.70
C THR A 54 -15.17 -5.04 29.89
N TYR A 55 -14.91 -4.87 28.61
CA TYR A 55 -14.81 -5.95 27.64
C TYR A 55 -13.50 -5.83 26.86
N TYR A 56 -13.06 -6.94 26.26
CA TYR A 56 -11.85 -7.00 25.48
C TYR A 56 -12.19 -7.07 23.99
N ASN A 57 -11.62 -6.15 23.21
CA ASN A 57 -11.61 -6.27 21.75
C ASN A 57 -10.65 -7.42 21.39
N GLN A 58 -11.16 -8.44 20.71
CA GLN A 58 -10.41 -9.69 20.48
C GLN A 58 -9.32 -9.52 19.43
N ARG A 59 -9.50 -8.59 18.47
CA ARG A 59 -8.50 -8.26 17.45
C ARG A 59 -7.34 -7.44 18.04
N THR A 60 -7.64 -6.38 18.79
CA THR A 60 -6.60 -5.47 19.32
C THR A 60 -6.10 -5.88 20.70
N ARG A 61 -6.80 -6.82 21.37
CA ARG A 61 -6.59 -7.27 22.76
C ARG A 61 -6.67 -6.13 23.78
N ARG A 62 -7.25 -4.99 23.41
CA ARG A 62 -7.42 -3.83 24.28
C ARG A 62 -8.65 -3.98 25.15
N LYS A 63 -8.53 -3.50 26.39
CA LYS A 63 -9.60 -3.48 27.39
C LYS A 63 -10.35 -2.16 27.27
N GLU A 64 -11.66 -2.22 27.04
CA GLU A 64 -12.51 -1.05 26.82
C GLU A 64 -13.72 -1.06 27.73
N ARG A 65 -14.07 0.11 28.28
CA ARG A 65 -15.18 0.28 29.23
C ARG A 65 -16.41 0.84 28.53
N PHE A 66 -17.50 0.09 28.57
CA PHE A 66 -18.75 0.40 27.88
C PHE A 66 -19.62 1.28 28.78
N SER A 67 -19.37 2.59 28.77
CA SER A 67 -19.92 3.51 29.78
C SER A 67 -21.38 3.89 29.53
N ARG A 68 -21.77 4.02 28.26
CA ARG A 68 -23.10 4.44 27.82
C ARG A 68 -23.57 3.53 26.71
N ILE A 69 -24.72 2.91 26.91
CA ILE A 69 -25.33 1.96 25.98
C ILE A 69 -26.71 2.49 25.64
N TYR A 70 -27.03 2.50 24.36
CA TYR A 70 -28.28 3.02 23.84
C TYR A 70 -28.99 1.96 23.01
N ARG A 71 -30.30 1.84 23.19
CA ARG A 71 -31.17 1.22 22.20
C ARG A 71 -31.63 2.31 21.23
N MET A 72 -31.41 2.05 19.93
CA MET A 72 -31.67 3.04 18.88
C MET A 72 -33.04 2.77 18.26
N HIS A 73 -33.93 3.76 18.35
CA HIS A 73 -35.22 3.77 17.66
C HIS A 73 -35.20 4.84 16.58
N ALA A 74 -34.59 4.50 15.44
CA ALA A 74 -34.22 5.44 14.38
C ALA A 74 -33.37 6.60 14.94
N GLU A 75 -33.94 7.79 15.09
CA GLU A 75 -33.25 8.97 15.63
C GLU A 75 -33.33 9.07 17.16
N LYS A 76 -34.25 8.35 17.80
CA LYS A 76 -34.43 8.40 19.26
C LYS A 76 -33.45 7.46 19.97
N ARG A 77 -32.80 7.99 21.01
CA ARG A 77 -31.87 7.26 21.88
C ARG A 77 -32.55 6.95 23.20
N GLU A 78 -32.61 5.67 23.54
CA GLU A 78 -33.03 5.22 24.86
C GLU A 78 -31.82 4.63 25.57
N GLU A 79 -31.42 5.24 26.69
CA GLU A 79 -30.30 4.71 27.49
C GLU A 79 -30.77 3.45 28.23
N VAL A 80 -29.98 2.38 28.12
CA VAL A 80 -30.29 1.09 28.75
C VAL A 80 -29.14 0.67 29.65
N ASP A 81 -29.46 0.12 30.82
CA ASP A 81 -28.44 -0.32 31.78
C ASP A 81 -27.89 -1.71 31.47
N ARG A 82 -28.65 -2.54 30.74
CA ARG A 82 -28.26 -3.89 30.32
C ARG A 82 -28.90 -4.28 28.99
N ALA A 83 -28.23 -5.15 28.25
CA ALA A 83 -28.72 -5.77 27.02
C ALA A 83 -28.26 -7.24 26.95
N GLU A 84 -29.13 -8.11 26.47
CA GLU A 84 -28.92 -9.57 26.53
C GLU A 84 -28.63 -10.15 25.13
N ALA A 85 -28.29 -11.44 25.08
CA ALA A 85 -28.08 -12.16 23.82
C ALA A 85 -29.28 -12.00 22.87
N GLY A 86 -29.01 -11.60 21.63
CA GLY A 86 -30.00 -11.29 20.61
C GLY A 86 -30.25 -9.80 20.41
N ASP A 87 -29.94 -8.95 21.39
CA ASP A 87 -30.14 -7.50 21.28
C ASP A 87 -29.11 -6.83 20.36
N ILE A 88 -29.54 -5.73 19.73
CA ILE A 88 -28.70 -4.77 19.02
C ILE A 88 -28.70 -3.47 19.79
N VAL A 89 -27.52 -3.01 20.20
CA VAL A 89 -27.32 -1.77 20.95
C VAL A 89 -26.23 -0.92 20.33
N ALA A 90 -26.25 0.38 20.60
CA ALA A 90 -25.20 1.31 20.25
C ALA A 90 -24.40 1.68 21.50
N VAL A 91 -23.09 1.47 21.47
CA VAL A 91 -22.16 1.85 22.53
C VAL A 91 -21.48 3.15 22.13
N MET A 92 -21.46 4.13 23.02
CA MET A 92 -20.87 5.44 22.75
C MET A 92 -19.43 5.52 23.24
N GLY A 93 -18.53 6.03 22.39
CA GLY A 93 -17.17 6.39 22.76
C GLY A 93 -16.18 5.23 22.85
N ILE A 94 -16.39 4.17 22.05
CA ILE A 94 -15.45 3.06 21.90
C ILE A 94 -14.76 3.12 20.53
N ASP A 95 -13.44 2.90 20.50
CA ASP A 95 -12.65 2.91 19.26
C ASP A 95 -12.64 1.50 18.66
N ALA A 96 -13.73 1.19 17.97
CA ALA A 96 -13.90 -0.09 17.27
C ALA A 96 -13.73 0.07 15.75
N ALA A 97 -13.49 -1.04 15.07
CA ALA A 97 -13.71 -1.17 13.63
C ALA A 97 -14.95 -2.04 13.35
N SER A 98 -15.60 -1.82 12.21
CA SER A 98 -16.67 -2.71 11.73
C SER A 98 -16.11 -4.13 11.54
N GLY A 99 -16.76 -5.12 12.17
CA GLY A 99 -16.29 -6.51 12.24
C GLY A 99 -15.59 -6.88 13.55
N ASP A 100 -15.30 -5.93 14.45
CA ASP A 100 -14.60 -6.24 15.70
C ASP A 100 -15.49 -7.06 16.66
N THR A 101 -14.92 -8.11 17.23
CA THR A 101 -15.55 -8.92 18.29
C THR A 101 -15.12 -8.42 19.67
N TYR A 102 -16.08 -8.26 20.57
CA TYR A 102 -15.88 -7.98 21.99
C TYR A 102 -16.29 -9.17 22.83
N ALA A 103 -15.47 -9.51 23.83
CA ALA A 103 -15.82 -10.55 24.81
C ALA A 103 -15.42 -10.18 26.24
N SER A 104 -16.05 -10.84 27.22
CA SER A 104 -15.73 -10.64 28.66
C SER A 104 -14.30 -11.10 29.01
N LEU A 105 -13.80 -12.13 28.33
CA LEU A 105 -12.47 -12.69 28.52
C LEU A 105 -11.56 -12.30 27.35
N ARG A 106 -10.27 -12.15 27.63
CA ARG A 106 -9.25 -11.92 26.59
C ARG A 106 -8.95 -13.22 25.87
N ASP A 107 -8.73 -13.16 24.56
CA ASP A 107 -8.41 -14.32 23.71
C ASP A 107 -9.46 -15.44 23.83
N TYR A 108 -10.74 -15.07 23.88
CA TYR A 108 -11.86 -16.00 24.08
C TYR A 108 -12.34 -16.62 22.77
N CYS A 109 -12.79 -15.78 21.84
CA CYS A 109 -13.20 -16.18 20.50
C CYS A 109 -13.20 -14.96 19.57
N THR A 110 -13.00 -15.18 18.28
CA THR A 110 -13.24 -14.18 17.24
C THR A 110 -14.41 -14.66 16.40
N LEU A 111 -15.41 -13.80 16.20
CA LEU A 111 -16.52 -14.12 15.30
C LEU A 111 -16.04 -14.00 13.85
N GLU A 112 -16.66 -14.77 12.95
CA GLU A 112 -16.36 -14.69 11.52
C GLU A 112 -16.53 -13.24 11.03
N GLY A 113 -15.45 -12.73 10.44
CA GLY A 113 -15.43 -11.39 9.88
C GLY A 113 -16.37 -11.28 8.68
N MET A 114 -16.83 -10.07 8.40
CA MET A 114 -17.55 -9.80 7.16
C MET A 114 -16.60 -9.97 5.97
N PHE A 115 -17.04 -10.68 4.93
CA PHE A 115 -16.34 -10.68 3.65
C PHE A 115 -16.43 -9.29 3.03
N VAL A 116 -15.29 -8.63 2.85
CA VAL A 116 -15.20 -7.29 2.25
C VAL A 116 -14.73 -7.46 0.81
N PRO A 117 -15.58 -7.18 -0.19
CA PRO A 117 -15.18 -7.28 -1.58
C PRO A 117 -14.11 -6.23 -1.93
N GLU A 118 -13.32 -6.52 -2.96
CA GLU A 118 -12.35 -5.57 -3.47
C GLU A 118 -13.04 -4.40 -4.19
N PRO A 119 -12.60 -3.16 -3.95
CA PRO A 119 -13.14 -2.00 -4.65
C PRO A 119 -12.81 -2.06 -6.14
N VAL A 120 -13.72 -1.57 -6.98
CA VAL A 120 -13.65 -1.69 -8.44
C VAL A 120 -13.22 -0.39 -9.14
N ILE A 121 -13.39 0.76 -8.48
CA ILE A 121 -13.07 2.08 -9.06
C ILE A 121 -12.20 2.85 -8.07
N GLY A 122 -11.14 3.47 -8.59
CA GLY A 122 -10.27 4.42 -7.88
C GLY A 122 -10.36 5.82 -8.48
N VAL A 123 -10.33 6.84 -7.62
CA VAL A 123 -10.37 8.27 -7.99
C VAL A 123 -9.30 9.00 -7.20
N ALA A 124 -8.50 9.81 -7.86
CA ALA A 124 -7.56 10.70 -7.18
C ALA A 124 -8.31 11.90 -6.61
N VAL A 125 -7.99 12.24 -5.36
CA VAL A 125 -8.57 13.38 -4.65
C VAL A 125 -7.49 14.32 -4.19
N ARG A 126 -7.75 15.62 -4.37
CA ARG A 126 -6.84 16.68 -3.95
C ARG A 126 -7.60 17.88 -3.42
N THR A 127 -6.90 18.68 -2.63
CA THR A 127 -7.35 19.98 -2.14
C THR A 127 -6.35 21.04 -2.58
N ASN A 128 -6.84 22.26 -2.82
CA ASN A 128 -6.00 23.39 -3.21
C ASN A 128 -5.48 24.19 -2.01
N ASP A 129 -6.04 23.98 -0.81
CA ASP A 129 -5.64 24.66 0.42
C ASP A 129 -4.98 23.68 1.39
N ARG A 130 -3.83 24.08 1.95
CA ARG A 130 -3.09 23.32 2.96
C ARG A 130 -3.89 23.13 4.25
N ASN A 131 -4.70 24.12 4.64
CA ASN A 131 -5.54 24.00 5.84
C ASN A 131 -6.63 22.93 5.70
N ASP A 132 -6.99 22.61 4.45
CA ASP A 132 -7.99 21.62 4.11
C ASP A 132 -7.39 20.21 3.97
N GLU A 133 -6.06 20.05 3.81
CA GLU A 133 -5.39 18.75 3.76
C GLU A 133 -5.54 17.97 5.07
N ASP A 134 -5.39 18.65 6.21
CA ASP A 134 -5.56 18.03 7.53
C ASP A 134 -7.01 17.54 7.73
N ARG A 135 -7.99 18.35 7.31
CA ARG A 135 -9.41 18.02 7.42
C ARG A 135 -9.80 16.89 6.48
N LEU A 136 -9.26 16.89 5.25
CA LEU A 136 -9.45 15.81 4.29
C LEU A 136 -8.91 14.50 4.85
N THR A 137 -7.69 14.51 5.41
CA THR A 137 -7.08 13.33 6.02
C THR A 137 -7.93 12.79 7.17
N GLN A 138 -8.42 13.68 8.04
CA GLN A 138 -9.33 13.28 9.14
C GLN A 138 -10.63 12.65 8.61
N ALA A 139 -11.23 13.23 7.57
CA ALA A 139 -12.45 12.71 6.95
C ALA A 139 -12.24 11.32 6.33
N LEU A 140 -11.17 11.15 5.55
CA LEU A 140 -10.82 9.88 4.91
C LEU A 140 -10.55 8.77 5.93
N GLN A 141 -9.85 9.08 7.03
CA GLN A 141 -9.61 8.14 8.11
C GLN A 141 -10.89 7.70 8.81
N ARG A 142 -11.84 8.61 8.99
CA ARG A 142 -13.16 8.31 9.55
C ARG A 142 -13.96 7.38 8.63
N PHE A 143 -14.06 7.71 7.34
CA PHE A 143 -14.83 6.92 6.39
C PHE A 143 -14.28 5.52 6.18
N ARG A 144 -12.95 5.36 6.24
CA ARG A 144 -12.30 4.04 6.21
C ARG A 144 -12.67 3.15 7.41
N ARG A 145 -12.99 3.75 8.57
CA ARG A 145 -13.46 2.98 9.74
C ARG A 145 -14.95 2.66 9.65
N GLU A 146 -15.73 3.57 9.08
CA GLU A 146 -17.18 3.42 8.87
C GLU A 146 -17.47 2.30 7.86
N ASP A 147 -16.79 2.31 6.71
CA ASP A 147 -17.00 1.37 5.61
C ASP A 147 -15.68 0.68 5.21
N PRO A 148 -15.55 -0.65 5.42
CA PRO A 148 -14.34 -1.39 5.06
C PRO A 148 -14.13 -1.52 3.54
N THR A 149 -15.16 -1.31 2.72
CA THR A 149 -15.05 -1.31 1.25
C THR A 149 -14.42 -0.02 0.71
N PHE A 150 -14.42 1.04 1.52
CA PHE A 150 -13.79 2.31 1.19
C PHE A 150 -12.29 2.25 1.52
N ARG A 151 -11.45 2.14 0.49
CA ARG A 151 -9.99 2.10 0.64
C ARG A 151 -9.39 3.46 0.32
N VAL A 152 -8.33 3.80 1.05
CA VAL A 152 -7.56 5.03 0.86
C VAL A 152 -6.10 4.65 0.81
N ALA A 153 -5.42 5.03 -0.26
CA ALA A 153 -3.99 4.81 -0.45
C ALA A 153 -3.35 6.10 -0.97
N THR A 154 -2.08 6.28 -0.68
CA THR A 154 -1.25 7.30 -1.33
C THR A 154 -0.37 6.58 -2.32
N ASP A 155 -0.42 7.01 -3.58
CA ASP A 155 0.47 6.49 -4.62
C ASP A 155 1.89 7.02 -4.36
N PRO A 156 2.90 6.15 -4.18
CA PRO A 156 4.27 6.57 -3.88
C PRO A 156 4.97 7.28 -5.05
N GLU A 157 4.54 7.07 -6.29
CA GLU A 157 5.18 7.65 -7.48
C GLU A 157 4.61 9.03 -7.78
N THR A 158 3.29 9.18 -7.71
CA THR A 158 2.60 10.43 -8.03
C THR A 158 2.37 11.30 -6.80
N ASN A 159 2.49 10.73 -5.59
CA ASN A 159 2.13 11.34 -4.30
C ASN A 159 0.67 11.79 -4.23
N GLU A 160 -0.20 11.26 -5.09
CA GLU A 160 -1.63 11.53 -5.05
C GLU A 160 -2.33 10.64 -4.02
N VAL A 161 -3.36 11.20 -3.36
CA VAL A 161 -4.25 10.42 -2.52
C VAL A 161 -5.34 9.83 -3.41
N VAL A 162 -5.41 8.50 -3.46
CA VAL A 162 -6.40 7.75 -4.24
C VAL A 162 -7.40 7.11 -3.30
N ILE A 163 -8.68 7.40 -3.52
CA ILE A 163 -9.81 6.74 -2.84
C ILE A 163 -10.39 5.68 -3.77
N ALA A 164 -10.70 4.51 -3.23
CA ALA A 164 -11.27 3.40 -3.98
C ALA A 164 -12.54 2.88 -3.32
N GLY A 165 -13.51 2.48 -4.15
CA GLY A 165 -14.81 2.01 -3.67
C GLY A 165 -15.53 1.13 -4.68
N MET A 166 -16.75 0.71 -4.32
CA MET A 166 -17.58 -0.22 -5.08
C MET A 166 -18.21 0.35 -6.37
N GLY A 167 -18.13 1.65 -6.62
CA GLY A 167 -18.70 2.27 -7.80
C GLY A 167 -18.59 3.80 -7.80
N GLU A 168 -18.98 4.42 -8.90
CA GLU A 168 -18.90 5.88 -9.07
C GLU A 168 -19.81 6.62 -8.07
N LEU A 169 -21.09 6.21 -7.97
CA LEU A 169 -22.04 6.80 -7.03
C LEU A 169 -21.58 6.67 -5.58
N HIS A 170 -20.92 5.57 -5.24
CA HIS A 170 -20.36 5.34 -3.91
C HIS A 170 -19.34 6.43 -3.57
N LEU A 171 -18.39 6.66 -4.47
CA LEU A 171 -17.36 7.69 -4.29
C LEU A 171 -17.95 9.11 -4.34
N GLU A 172 -18.94 9.37 -5.20
CA GLU A 172 -19.60 10.67 -5.29
C GLU A 172 -20.30 11.06 -3.97
N VAL A 173 -21.00 10.11 -3.35
CA VAL A 173 -21.62 10.33 -2.03
C VAL A 173 -20.57 10.67 -0.97
N TYR A 174 -19.44 9.97 -0.95
CA TYR A 174 -18.35 10.28 -0.01
C TYR A 174 -17.72 11.65 -0.27
N LEU A 175 -17.48 12.02 -1.53
CA LEU A 175 -16.99 13.35 -1.88
C LEU A 175 -17.95 14.45 -1.43
N GLU A 176 -19.26 14.26 -1.62
CA GLU A 176 -20.27 15.20 -1.12
C GLU A 176 -20.32 15.26 0.41
N ARG A 177 -20.17 14.13 1.11
CA ARG A 177 -20.05 14.11 2.58
C ARG A 177 -18.83 14.91 3.04
N ILE A 178 -17.67 14.76 2.39
CA ILE A 178 -16.48 15.56 2.73
C ILE A 178 -16.76 17.05 2.56
N ARG A 179 -17.38 17.45 1.45
CA ARG A 179 -17.72 18.86 1.18
C ARG A 179 -18.70 19.44 2.20
N ARG A 180 -19.69 18.66 2.65
CA ARG A 180 -20.75 19.13 3.55
C ARG A 180 -20.37 19.05 5.03
N GLU A 181 -19.85 17.90 5.46
CA GLU A 181 -19.52 17.64 6.87
C GLU A 181 -18.23 18.35 7.28
N TYR A 182 -17.19 18.31 6.43
CA TYR A 182 -15.86 18.87 6.74
C TYR A 182 -15.61 20.24 6.12
N LYS A 183 -16.52 20.71 5.26
CA LYS A 183 -16.43 22.01 4.56
C LYS A 183 -15.14 22.16 3.73
N VAL A 184 -14.63 21.05 3.22
CA VAL A 184 -13.42 21.01 2.40
C VAL A 184 -13.79 21.03 0.92
N ARG A 185 -13.10 21.85 0.14
CA ARG A 185 -13.24 21.85 -1.33
C ARG A 185 -12.33 20.77 -1.93
N VAL A 186 -12.92 19.60 -2.20
CA VAL A 186 -12.22 18.47 -2.84
C VAL A 186 -12.44 18.49 -4.35
N GLU A 187 -11.33 18.48 -5.09
CA GLU A 187 -11.29 18.16 -6.51
C GLU A 187 -11.05 16.65 -6.69
N SER A 188 -11.79 16.05 -7.62
CA SER A 188 -11.68 14.64 -7.97
C SER A 188 -11.33 14.47 -9.44
N GLY A 189 -10.45 13.53 -9.76
CA GLY A 189 -10.05 13.21 -11.12
C GLY A 189 -9.64 11.75 -11.29
N ALA A 190 -9.38 11.34 -12.53
CA ALA A 190 -8.77 10.04 -12.78
C ALA A 190 -7.38 9.99 -12.12
N PRO A 191 -7.03 8.88 -11.43
CA PRO A 191 -5.70 8.73 -10.88
C PRO A 191 -4.66 8.78 -11.99
N GLN A 192 -3.52 9.41 -11.70
CA GLN A 192 -2.41 9.38 -12.64
C GLN A 192 -1.90 7.95 -12.82
N VAL A 193 -1.60 7.60 -14.07
CA VAL A 193 -1.03 6.31 -14.41
C VAL A 193 0.49 6.41 -14.26
N ALA A 194 1.06 5.52 -13.46
CA ALA A 194 2.50 5.29 -13.39
C ALA A 194 2.97 4.67 -14.71
N TYR A 195 3.42 5.49 -15.65
CA TYR A 195 3.97 5.01 -16.91
C TYR A 195 5.34 4.36 -16.68
N ARG A 196 5.67 3.40 -17.57
CA ARG A 196 6.97 2.75 -17.66
C ARG A 196 7.53 2.90 -19.06
N GLU A 197 8.85 2.95 -19.17
CA GLU A 197 9.55 2.90 -20.45
C GLU A 197 10.11 1.48 -20.65
N ALA A 198 10.04 0.95 -21.87
CA ALA A 198 10.63 -0.34 -22.21
C ALA A 198 11.28 -0.26 -23.59
N PRO A 199 12.48 -0.82 -23.78
CA PRO A 199 13.11 -0.90 -25.09
C PRO A 199 12.28 -1.81 -26.02
N THR A 200 12.26 -1.51 -27.31
CA THR A 200 11.50 -2.31 -28.30
C THR A 200 12.37 -3.17 -29.18
N GLN A 201 13.66 -2.83 -29.34
CA GLN A 201 14.60 -3.54 -30.18
C GLN A 201 15.93 -3.73 -29.44
N PRO A 202 16.64 -4.84 -29.71
CA PRO A 202 17.98 -5.01 -29.19
C PRO A 202 18.97 -4.08 -29.89
N ALA A 203 19.98 -3.60 -29.14
CA ALA A 203 21.00 -2.68 -29.64
C ALA A 203 22.40 -3.11 -29.19
N ASP A 204 23.31 -3.28 -30.15
CA ASP A 204 24.73 -3.53 -29.86
C ASP A 204 25.41 -2.21 -29.48
N PHE A 205 26.24 -2.23 -28.44
CA PHE A 205 26.95 -1.06 -27.99
C PHE A 205 28.46 -1.28 -27.90
N ASN A 206 29.21 -0.24 -28.21
CA ASN A 206 30.64 -0.16 -28.05
C ASN A 206 30.98 1.27 -27.58
N HIS A 207 31.16 1.43 -26.27
CA HIS A 207 31.31 2.75 -25.66
C HIS A 207 32.64 2.85 -24.89
N ARG A 208 33.44 3.86 -25.25
CA ARG A 208 34.73 4.17 -24.62
C ARG A 208 34.70 5.53 -23.94
N HIS A 209 34.68 5.53 -22.62
CA HIS A 209 34.83 6.72 -21.78
C HIS A 209 36.32 7.01 -21.53
N LYS A 210 36.82 8.12 -22.08
CA LYS A 210 38.18 8.62 -21.82
C LYS A 210 38.12 10.10 -21.45
N LYS A 211 38.50 10.45 -20.22
CA LYS A 211 38.70 11.85 -19.79
C LYS A 211 40.07 12.03 -19.17
N GLN A 212 40.79 13.02 -19.66
CA GLN A 212 42.12 13.39 -19.20
C GLN A 212 42.15 14.92 -18.99
N THR A 213 41.60 15.38 -17.88
CA THR A 213 41.59 16.81 -17.48
C THR A 213 42.39 16.97 -16.21
N GLY A 214 43.69 17.27 -16.30
CA GLY A 214 44.57 17.80 -15.24
C GLY A 214 44.74 17.02 -13.91
N GLY A 215 43.89 16.04 -13.60
CA GLY A 215 43.88 15.21 -12.40
C GLY A 215 43.87 13.72 -12.74
N ALA A 216 43.37 12.87 -11.83
CA ALA A 216 43.27 11.42 -12.04
C ALA A 216 42.51 11.12 -13.35
N GLY A 217 43.15 10.37 -14.26
CA GLY A 217 42.55 9.99 -15.51
C GLY A 217 41.32 9.12 -15.30
N GLN A 218 40.39 9.16 -16.25
CA GLN A 218 39.27 8.22 -16.30
C GLN A 218 39.30 7.46 -17.62
N PHE A 219 39.36 6.15 -17.52
CA PHE A 219 39.28 5.23 -18.65
C PHE A 219 38.35 4.07 -18.34
N ALA A 220 37.37 3.84 -19.21
CA ALA A 220 36.55 2.65 -19.21
C ALA A 220 36.07 2.37 -20.64
N HIS A 221 36.07 1.10 -21.04
CA HIS A 221 35.57 0.68 -22.34
C HIS A 221 34.72 -0.56 -22.17
N ILE A 222 33.47 -0.48 -22.61
CA ILE A 222 32.47 -1.55 -22.50
C ILE A 222 31.88 -1.85 -23.87
N VAL A 223 31.73 -3.13 -24.15
CA VAL A 223 31.18 -3.65 -25.41
C VAL A 223 30.21 -4.77 -25.08
N GLY A 224 29.04 -4.74 -25.67
CA GLY A 224 27.97 -5.64 -25.30
C GLY A 224 26.71 -5.40 -26.11
N ARG A 225 25.61 -5.95 -25.60
CA ARG A 225 24.30 -5.84 -26.22
C ARG A 225 23.24 -5.50 -25.18
N LEU A 226 22.37 -4.55 -25.53
CA LEU A 226 21.11 -4.32 -24.84
C LEU A 226 20.07 -5.21 -25.51
N GLU A 227 19.45 -6.09 -24.75
CA GLU A 227 18.34 -6.92 -25.20
C GLU A 227 17.05 -6.52 -24.51
N VAL A 228 15.94 -6.77 -25.20
CA VAL A 228 14.60 -6.64 -24.65
C VAL A 228 14.23 -7.97 -24.04
N PHE A 229 13.83 -7.97 -22.77
CA PHE A 229 13.27 -9.15 -22.13
C PHE A 229 11.94 -8.80 -21.44
N ASN A 230 11.14 -9.83 -21.16
CA ASN A 230 9.86 -9.65 -20.48
C ASN A 230 10.08 -9.50 -18.97
N GLY A 231 10.56 -8.33 -18.55
CA GLY A 231 10.71 -7.96 -17.14
C GLY A 231 9.41 -7.48 -16.51
N THR A 232 9.28 -7.64 -15.20
CA THR A 232 8.20 -7.07 -14.37
C THR A 232 8.74 -5.89 -13.55
N ASP A 233 7.89 -5.19 -12.79
CA ASP A 233 8.37 -4.19 -11.83
C ASP A 233 9.27 -4.79 -10.74
N GLU A 234 9.10 -6.08 -10.42
CA GLU A 234 9.92 -6.80 -9.44
C GLU A 234 11.29 -7.21 -10.01
N GLU A 235 11.32 -7.56 -11.30
CA GLU A 235 12.53 -7.92 -12.05
C GLU A 235 12.65 -7.05 -13.31
N PRO A 236 12.97 -5.75 -13.16
CA PRO A 236 12.99 -4.82 -14.29
C PRO A 236 14.26 -4.94 -15.15
N PHE A 237 15.27 -5.65 -14.66
CA PHE A 237 16.61 -5.65 -15.23
C PHE A 237 17.37 -6.96 -15.00
N GLU A 238 17.95 -7.48 -16.07
CA GLU A 238 18.83 -8.64 -16.06
C GLU A 238 20.23 -8.23 -16.55
N PHE A 239 21.27 -8.72 -15.88
CA PHE A 239 22.66 -8.47 -16.27
C PHE A 239 23.40 -9.79 -16.43
N GLU A 240 23.97 -10.00 -17.61
CA GLU A 240 24.76 -11.17 -17.95
C GLU A 240 26.21 -10.77 -18.26
N ASP A 241 27.15 -11.43 -17.58
CA ASP A 241 28.59 -11.25 -17.77
C ASP A 241 29.16 -12.37 -18.65
N ASN A 242 29.51 -12.01 -19.88
CA ASN A 242 30.16 -12.88 -20.85
C ASN A 242 31.64 -12.52 -21.07
N VAL A 243 32.25 -11.70 -20.20
CA VAL A 243 33.64 -11.23 -20.38
C VAL A 243 34.64 -12.34 -20.10
N VAL A 244 35.44 -12.68 -21.12
CA VAL A 244 36.49 -13.71 -21.03
C VAL A 244 37.90 -13.09 -21.05
N GLY A 245 38.86 -13.74 -20.38
CA GLY A 245 40.28 -13.40 -20.51
C GLY A 245 40.73 -12.15 -19.72
N GLY A 246 39.95 -11.69 -18.75
CA GLY A 246 40.35 -10.59 -17.86
C GLY A 246 40.43 -9.21 -18.51
N ARG A 247 39.79 -9.05 -19.69
CA ARG A 247 39.74 -7.78 -20.44
C ARG A 247 39.06 -6.65 -19.67
N ILE A 248 38.13 -6.99 -18.79
CA ILE A 248 37.68 -6.15 -17.68
C ILE A 248 37.97 -6.94 -16.39
N PRO A 249 38.72 -6.37 -15.42
CA PRO A 249 38.90 -6.97 -14.11
C PRO A 249 37.56 -7.26 -13.44
N ARG A 250 37.38 -8.47 -12.88
CA ARG A 250 36.12 -8.90 -12.25
C ARG A 250 35.60 -7.93 -11.17
N GLN A 251 36.50 -7.21 -10.51
CA GLN A 251 36.14 -6.19 -9.52
C GLN A 251 35.33 -5.00 -10.11
N TYR A 252 35.47 -4.71 -11.40
CA TYR A 252 34.77 -3.60 -12.06
C TYR A 252 33.45 -4.00 -12.71
N ILE A 253 33.16 -5.29 -12.86
CA ILE A 253 31.93 -5.80 -13.47
C ILE A 253 30.68 -5.36 -12.67
N PRO A 254 30.64 -5.48 -11.33
CA PRO A 254 29.52 -4.94 -10.53
C PRO A 254 29.34 -3.43 -10.68
N SER A 255 30.43 -2.69 -10.99
CA SER A 255 30.36 -1.26 -11.25
C SER A 255 29.73 -0.94 -12.61
N VAL A 256 29.93 -1.79 -13.62
CA VAL A 256 29.22 -1.66 -14.90
C VAL A 256 27.72 -1.92 -14.69
N GLU A 257 27.37 -3.03 -14.01
CA GLU A 257 25.98 -3.37 -13.67
C GLU A 257 25.31 -2.22 -12.91
N LYS A 258 25.97 -1.69 -11.88
CA LYS A 258 25.46 -0.57 -11.08
C LYS A 258 25.22 0.69 -11.92
N GLY A 259 26.06 0.96 -12.92
CA GLY A 259 25.89 2.08 -13.83
C GLY A 259 24.66 1.94 -14.72
N PHE A 260 24.39 0.73 -15.23
CA PHE A 260 23.17 0.44 -16.00
C PHE A 260 21.92 0.49 -15.11
N ARG A 261 21.94 -0.18 -13.94
CA ARG A 261 20.80 -0.19 -13.01
C ARG A 261 20.43 1.22 -12.54
N GLY A 262 21.42 2.08 -12.29
CA GLY A 262 21.18 3.48 -11.91
C GLY A 262 20.51 4.34 -12.99
N CYS A 263 20.51 3.91 -14.25
CA CYS A 263 19.83 4.62 -15.34
C CYS A 263 18.36 4.21 -15.49
N LEU A 264 17.95 3.09 -14.87
CA LEU A 264 16.57 2.61 -14.96
C LEU A 264 15.59 3.46 -14.17
N GLU A 265 16.06 4.21 -13.16
CA GLU A 265 15.18 5.11 -12.39
C GLU A 265 14.59 6.24 -13.25
N LYS A 266 15.31 6.68 -14.29
CA LYS A 266 14.92 7.80 -15.15
C LYS A 266 15.24 7.48 -16.61
N GLY A 267 14.23 7.00 -17.32
CA GLY A 267 14.30 6.69 -18.73
C GLY A 267 14.63 7.90 -19.62
N PRO A 268 15.13 7.63 -20.84
CA PRO A 268 15.55 8.68 -21.78
C PRO A 268 14.39 9.46 -22.41
N VAL A 269 13.19 8.88 -22.54
CA VAL A 269 12.10 9.47 -23.34
C VAL A 269 11.29 10.48 -22.53
N ALA A 270 10.67 10.03 -21.45
CA ALA A 270 9.77 10.81 -20.61
C ALA A 270 10.19 10.81 -19.13
N ARG A 271 11.37 10.21 -18.82
CA ARG A 271 11.94 10.07 -17.48
C ARG A 271 11.13 9.16 -16.56
N TYR A 272 10.37 8.24 -17.13
CA TYR A 272 9.72 7.19 -16.36
C TYR A 272 10.70 6.06 -16.03
N PRO A 273 10.43 5.27 -14.98
CA PRO A 273 11.23 4.07 -14.70
C PRO A 273 11.23 3.11 -15.90
N VAL A 274 12.40 2.57 -16.21
CA VAL A 274 12.61 1.66 -17.34
C VAL A 274 12.54 0.21 -16.86
N ILE A 275 11.79 -0.63 -17.57
CA ILE A 275 11.65 -2.07 -17.32
C ILE A 275 12.00 -2.89 -18.57
N GLY A 276 12.27 -4.18 -18.38
CA GLY A 276 12.48 -5.13 -19.48
C GLY A 276 13.81 -4.95 -20.21
N VAL A 277 14.85 -4.45 -19.52
CA VAL A 277 16.20 -4.28 -20.09
C VAL A 277 17.13 -5.41 -19.64
N ARG A 278 17.61 -6.21 -20.58
CA ARG A 278 18.68 -7.18 -20.36
C ARG A 278 19.98 -6.62 -20.92
N VAL A 279 21.07 -6.73 -20.17
CA VAL A 279 22.40 -6.26 -20.61
C VAL A 279 23.36 -7.42 -20.64
N GLU A 280 23.89 -7.69 -21.82
CA GLU A 280 24.94 -8.69 -22.03
C GLU A 280 26.27 -7.97 -22.19
N LEU A 281 27.16 -8.10 -21.20
CA LEU A 281 28.51 -7.55 -21.28
C LEU A 281 29.45 -8.58 -21.91
N ASN A 282 29.82 -8.36 -23.17
CA ASN A 282 30.58 -9.33 -23.95
C ASN A 282 32.09 -9.07 -23.92
N ASP A 283 32.50 -7.80 -23.91
CA ASP A 283 33.90 -7.43 -24.06
C ASP A 283 34.18 -6.02 -23.52
N GLY A 284 35.46 -5.63 -23.48
CA GLY A 284 35.85 -4.27 -23.11
C GLY A 284 37.34 -4.11 -22.92
N SER A 285 37.73 -2.97 -22.35
CA SER A 285 39.12 -2.76 -21.94
C SER A 285 39.24 -1.80 -20.76
N TYR A 286 40.36 -1.92 -20.04
CA TYR A 286 40.70 -1.07 -18.91
C TYR A 286 42.14 -0.53 -19.07
N HIS A 287 42.47 0.45 -18.24
CA HIS A 287 43.81 1.02 -18.10
C HIS A 287 44.21 0.93 -16.63
N GLU A 288 45.42 0.43 -16.33
CA GLU A 288 45.82 0.09 -14.95
C GLU A 288 45.76 1.27 -13.97
N VAL A 289 46.04 2.48 -14.45
CA VAL A 289 46.11 3.69 -13.60
C VAL A 289 44.86 4.56 -13.71
N ASP A 290 44.18 4.53 -14.85
CA ASP A 290 43.09 5.47 -15.15
C ASP A 290 41.70 4.83 -15.04
N SER A 291 41.61 3.51 -14.90
CA SER A 291 40.33 2.83 -14.67
C SER A 291 39.97 2.79 -13.19
N SER A 292 38.71 3.12 -12.93
CA SER A 292 38.11 3.11 -11.59
C SER A 292 36.64 2.72 -11.68
N ASP A 293 36.05 2.32 -10.55
CA ASP A 293 34.62 2.02 -10.43
C ASP A 293 33.74 3.13 -11.00
N LYS A 294 34.09 4.39 -10.70
CA LYS A 294 33.38 5.56 -11.19
C LYS A 294 33.48 5.71 -12.71
N ALA A 295 34.62 5.35 -13.31
CA ALA A 295 34.80 5.42 -14.76
C ALA A 295 33.89 4.42 -15.47
N PHE A 296 33.79 3.18 -14.96
CA PHE A 296 32.92 2.14 -15.52
C PHE A 296 31.42 2.44 -15.31
N GLN A 297 31.02 2.94 -14.13
CA GLN A 297 29.65 3.41 -13.89
C GLN A 297 29.26 4.55 -14.84
N THR A 298 30.17 5.51 -15.07
CA THR A 298 29.93 6.64 -15.98
C THR A 298 29.82 6.18 -17.43
N ALA A 299 30.68 5.24 -17.85
CA ALA A 299 30.66 4.66 -19.19
C ALA A 299 29.35 3.91 -19.45
N ALA A 300 28.90 3.07 -18.51
CA ALA A 300 27.62 2.36 -18.59
C ALA A 300 26.44 3.34 -18.67
N ALA A 301 26.43 4.39 -17.87
CA ALA A 301 25.36 5.38 -17.88
C ALA A 301 25.31 6.24 -19.15
N ALA A 302 26.46 6.52 -19.77
CA ALA A 302 26.52 7.21 -21.06
C ALA A 302 26.07 6.27 -22.19
N CYS A 303 26.57 5.03 -22.18
CA CYS A 303 26.21 3.99 -23.12
C CYS A 303 24.70 3.70 -23.14
N PHE A 304 24.08 3.58 -21.97
CA PHE A 304 22.64 3.37 -21.86
C PHE A 304 21.87 4.53 -22.52
N ARG A 305 22.21 5.79 -22.21
CA ARG A 305 21.53 6.97 -22.79
C ARG A 305 21.68 7.08 -24.30
N GLU A 306 22.82 6.69 -24.85
CA GLU A 306 23.07 6.72 -26.30
C GLU A 306 22.27 5.64 -27.05
N ASN A 307 22.08 4.47 -26.44
CA ASN A 307 21.48 3.31 -27.11
C ASN A 307 20.01 3.05 -26.73
N SER A 308 19.45 3.78 -25.76
CA SER A 308 18.05 3.65 -25.32
C SER A 308 17.11 4.71 -25.90
N ALA A 309 17.64 5.72 -26.60
CA ALA A 309 16.85 6.83 -27.16
C ALA A 309 16.47 6.64 -28.65
N GLY A 310 16.79 5.49 -29.24
CA GLY A 310 16.63 5.18 -30.67
C GLY A 310 15.55 4.14 -30.95
#